data_AF-A0A2R6FKK6-F1
#
_entry.id   AF-A0A2R6FKK6-F1
#
_cell.length_a   1.000
_cell.length_b   1.000
_cell.length_c   1.000
_cell.angle_alpha   90.00
_cell.angle_beta   90.00
_cell.angle_gamma   90.00
#
_symmetry.space_group_name_H-M   'P 1'
#
loop_
_entity.id
_entity.type
_entity.pdbx_description
1 polymer ?
#
loop_
_entity_poly.entity_id
_entity_poly.type
_entity_poly.pdbx_seq_one_letter_code
_entity_poly.pdbx_strand_id
1 'polypeptide(L)' 'MEARRGPDGETLYLTRETERGNKGPFRVVFADPDAERRWGFYCTNCDSFDNAVDSMGRIKCNACANFHKAEEWDAAHE' A
#
# COMPACT_ATOMS: atom_id res chain seq x y z
N MET A 1 5.40 8.25 11.94
CA MET A 1 4.32 7.67 11.12
C MET A 1 2.97 8.19 11.59
N GLU A 2 1.95 8.16 10.74
CA GLU A 2 0.57 8.54 11.11
C GLU A 2 -0.16 7.28 11.59
N ALA A 3 -0.70 7.30 12.81
CA ALA A 3 -1.45 6.17 13.37
C ALA A 3 -2.92 6.21 12.94
N ARG A 4 -3.47 5.07 12.50
CA ARG A 4 -4.87 4.90 12.12
C ARG A 4 -5.43 3.57 12.60
N ARG A 5 -6.75 3.49 12.79
CA ARG A 5 -7.43 2.24 13.16
C ARG A 5 -7.56 1.35 11.92
N GLY A 6 -7.02 0.14 12.00
CA GLY A 6 -7.07 -0.88 10.97
C GLY A 6 -8.39 -1.66 10.95
N PRO A 7 -8.57 -2.56 9.96
CA PRO A 7 -9.82 -3.30 9.74
C PRO A 7 -10.21 -4.22 10.90
N ASP A 8 -9.25 -4.81 11.63
CA ASP A 8 -9.54 -5.71 12.77
C ASP A 8 -9.50 -4.97 14.12
N GLY A 9 -9.50 -3.63 14.07
CA GLY A 9 -9.47 -2.80 15.26
C GLY A 9 -8.07 -2.57 15.82
N GLU A 10 -7.00 -3.08 15.20
CA GLU A 10 -5.61 -2.78 15.55
C GLU A 10 -5.21 -1.35 15.18
N THR A 11 -4.12 -0.84 15.76
CA THR A 11 -3.53 0.42 15.32
C THR A 11 -2.47 0.12 14.26
N LEU A 12 -2.61 0.75 13.10
CA LEU A 12 -1.67 0.67 11.97
C LEU A 12 -0.97 2.00 11.76
N TYR A 13 0.23 1.95 11.21
CA TYR A 13 1.14 3.09 11.11
C TYR A 13 1.50 3.36 9.64
N LEU A 14 1.04 4.51 9.14
CA LEU A 14 1.27 4.91 7.76
C LEU A 14 2.54 5.75 7.64
N THR A 15 3.40 5.37 6.70
CA THR A 15 4.62 6.12 6.38
C THR A 15 4.35 7.20 5.34
N ARG A 16 5.33 8.05 5.04
CA ARG A 16 5.26 8.97 3.90
C ARG A 16 5.64 8.30 2.58
N GLU A 17 6.18 7.08 2.62
CA GLU A 17 6.52 6.29 1.44
C GLU A 17 5.25 5.84 0.72
N THR A 18 5.27 5.90 -0.61
CA THR A 18 4.11 5.61 -1.44
C THR A 18 4.46 4.86 -2.71
N GLU A 19 3.58 3.96 -3.11
CA GLU A 19 3.53 3.40 -4.46
C GLU A 19 2.59 4.22 -5.34
N ARG A 20 2.95 4.43 -6.60
CA ARG A 20 2.14 5.19 -7.54
C ARG A 20 0.93 4.36 -8.02
N GLY A 21 -0.28 4.78 -7.64
CA GLY A 21 -1.52 4.26 -8.23
C GLY A 21 -2.07 5.14 -9.36
N ASN A 22 -2.97 4.59 -10.17
CA ASN A 22 -3.60 5.29 -11.29
C ASN A 22 -4.68 6.31 -10.89
N LYS A 23 -5.24 6.21 -9.68
CA LYS A 23 -6.21 7.18 -9.12
C LYS A 23 -5.62 8.01 -7.98
N GLY A 24 -4.62 7.48 -7.29
CA GLY A 24 -3.90 8.14 -6.21
C GLY A 24 -2.82 7.22 -5.63
N PRO A 25 -1.91 7.74 -4.80
CA PRO A 25 -0.86 6.91 -4.21
C PRO A 25 -1.40 5.84 -3.24
N PHE A 26 -0.62 4.79 -3.05
CA PHE A 26 -0.79 3.84 -1.96
C PHE A 26 0.30 4.09 -0.92
N ARG A 27 -0.07 4.46 0.32
CA ARG A 27 0.92 4.63 1.40
C ARG A 27 1.31 3.28 1.98
N VAL A 28 2.57 3.11 2.36
CA VAL A 28 3.04 1.91 3.05
C VAL A 28 2.56 1.91 4.50
N VAL A 29 2.14 0.73 4.99
CA VAL A 29 1.54 0.52 6.31
C VAL A 29 2.35 -0.50 7.11
N PHE A 30 2.63 -0.17 8.37
CA PHE A 30 3.27 -1.06 9.34
C PHE A 30 2.32 -1.38 10.50
N ALA A 31 2.53 -2.55 11.13
CA ALA A 31 1.77 -3.00 12.28
C ALA A 31 2.40 -2.61 13.63
N ASP A 32 3.53 -1.90 13.61
CA ASP A 32 4.22 -1.33 14.76
C ASP A 32 4.75 0.09 14.44
N PRO A 33 4.98 0.91 15.47
CA PRO A 33 5.49 2.27 15.31
C PRO A 33 6.98 2.35 14.94
N ASP A 34 7.72 1.25 14.98
CA ASP A 34 9.17 1.18 14.74
C ASP A 34 9.50 0.79 13.28
N ALA A 35 8.47 0.49 12.48
CA ALA A 35 8.55 0.04 11.09
C ALA A 35 9.27 -1.30 10.90
N GLU A 36 9.11 -2.22 11.85
CA GLU A 36 9.73 -3.55 11.82
C GLU A 36 8.85 -4.58 11.09
N ARG A 37 7.52 -4.46 11.15
CA ARG A 37 6.57 -5.40 10.54
C ARG A 37 5.66 -4.69 9.52
N ARG A 38 5.99 -4.84 8.24
CA ARG A 38 5.16 -4.34 7.13
C ARG A 38 3.82 -5.09 7.14
N TRP A 39 2.73 -4.33 7.16
CA TRP A 39 1.37 -4.85 7.16
C TRP A 39 0.78 -4.89 5.74
N GLY A 40 0.99 -3.82 4.97
CA GLY A 40 0.42 -3.70 3.62
C GLY A 40 0.41 -2.27 3.12
N PHE A 41 -0.70 -1.87 2.50
CA PHE A 41 -0.86 -0.57 1.88
C PHE A 41 -2.16 0.12 2.29
N TYR A 42 -2.19 1.44 2.14
CA TYR A 42 -3.37 2.27 2.31
C TYR A 42 -3.67 3.04 1.04
N CYS A 43 -4.87 2.89 0.49
CA CYS A 43 -5.31 3.61 -0.69
C CYS A 43 -5.72 5.04 -0.31
N THR A 44 -4.93 6.04 -0.70
CA THR A 44 -5.26 7.44 -0.36
C THR A 44 -6.41 8.02 -1.19
N ASN A 45 -6.80 7.35 -2.28
CA ASN A 45 -7.89 7.82 -3.15
C ASN A 45 -9.29 7.62 -2.52
N CYS A 46 -9.48 6.56 -1.73
CA CYS A 46 -10.78 6.24 -1.13
C CYS A 46 -10.71 5.92 0.35
N ASP A 47 -9.56 6.20 0.95
CA ASP A 47 -9.31 6.03 2.37
C ASP A 47 -9.52 4.59 2.90
N SER A 48 -8.91 3.60 2.23
CA SER A 48 -9.12 2.18 2.55
C SER A 48 -7.83 1.36 2.69
N PHE A 49 -7.86 0.39 3.61
CA PHE A 49 -6.83 -0.65 3.78
C PHE A 49 -7.11 -1.91 2.95
N ASP A 50 -8.30 -2.03 2.35
CA ASP A 50 -8.72 -3.22 1.59
C ASP A 50 -8.05 -3.25 0.20
N ASN A 51 -6.89 -3.91 0.16
CA ASN A 51 -6.05 -4.00 -1.01
C ASN A 51 -5.63 -5.46 -1.27
N ALA A 52 -5.67 -5.88 -2.52
CA ALA A 52 -5.03 -7.09 -3.00
C ALA A 52 -3.61 -6.76 -3.47
N VAL A 53 -2.63 -7.56 -3.04
CA VAL A 53 -1.24 -7.50 -3.50
C VAL A 53 -0.87 -8.87 -4.04
N ASP A 54 -0.25 -8.93 -5.21
CA ASP A 54 0.24 -10.19 -5.77
C ASP A 54 1.76 -10.34 -5.65
N SER A 55 2.26 -11.52 -6.04
CA SER A 55 3.68 -11.85 -5.98
C SER A 55 4.56 -10.98 -6.90
N MET A 56 3.97 -10.26 -7.85
CA MET A 56 4.70 -9.32 -8.71
C MET A 56 4.73 -7.91 -8.11
N GLY A 57 4.12 -7.66 -6.96
CA GLY A 57 4.05 -6.34 -6.34
C GLY A 57 2.97 -5.43 -6.93
N ARG A 58 2.06 -5.95 -7.76
CA ARG A 58 0.90 -5.15 -8.20
C ARG A 58 -0.05 -4.97 -7.02
N ILE A 59 -0.60 -3.76 -6.88
CA ILE A 59 -1.54 -3.42 -5.80
C ILE A 59 -2.86 -2.99 -6.42
N LYS A 60 -3.96 -3.58 -5.98
CA LYS A 60 -5.32 -3.16 -6.35
C LYS A 60 -6.13 -2.87 -5.11
N CYS A 61 -6.70 -1.68 -5.03
CA CYS A 61 -7.73 -1.38 -4.03
C CYS A 61 -9.03 -2.09 -4.41
N ASN A 62 -9.56 -2.92 -3.51
CA ASN A 62 -10.79 -3.66 -3.75
C ASN A 62 -12.03 -2.75 -3.69
N ALA A 63 -11.96 -1.62 -2.98
CA ALA A 63 -13.07 -0.68 -2.84
C ALA A 63 -13.26 0.25 -4.06
N CYS A 64 -12.18 0.87 -4.56
CA CYS A 64 -12.28 1.87 -5.63
C CYS A 64 -11.57 1.50 -6.93
N ALA A 65 -10.97 0.31 -7.03
CA ALA A 65 -10.18 -0.12 -8.18
C ALA A 65 -9.03 0.84 -8.56
N ASN A 66 -8.48 1.59 -7.59
CA ASN A 66 -7.16 2.19 -7.75
C ASN A 66 -6.15 1.05 -7.95
N PHE A 67 -5.16 1.27 -8.80
CA PHE A 67 -4.25 0.22 -9.26
C PHE A 67 -2.84 0.77 -9.42
N HIS A 68 -1.89 0.10 -8.78
CA HIS A 68 -0.46 0.25 -8.99
C HIS A 68 0.02 -0.92 -9.86
N LYS A 69 0.63 -0.60 -10.99
CA LYS A 69 1.44 -1.58 -11.74
C LYS A 69 2.74 -1.74 -10.98
N ALA A 70 3.19 -2.99 -10.84
CA ALA A 70 4.52 -3.29 -10.34
C ALA A 70 5.55 -2.41 -11.05
N GLU A 71 6.52 -1.90 -10.30
CA GLU A 71 7.66 -1.22 -10.91
C GLU A 71 8.25 -2.14 -11.98
N GLU A 72 8.32 -1.62 -13.20
CA GLU A 72 8.90 -2.32 -14.32
C GLU A 72 10.36 -2.53 -13.95
N TRP A 73 10.75 -3.78 -13.66
CA TRP A 73 12.14 -4.14 -13.82
C TRP A 73 12.43 -3.83 -15.29
N ASP A 74 13.22 -2.79 -15.54
CA ASP A 74 13.92 -2.65 -16.81
C ASP A 74 14.67 -3.97 -16.99
N ALA A 75 14.04 -4.91 -17.69
CA ALA A 75 14.75 -5.92 -18.43
C ALA A 75 15.46 -5.17 -19.56
N ALA A 76 16.43 -4.32 -19.20
CA ALA A 76 17.52 -3.97 -20.05
C ALA A 76 18.24 -5.29 -20.31
N HIS A 77 17.82 -5.91 -21.42
CA HIS A 77 18.51 -7.00 -22.05
C HIS A 77 19.91 -6.50 -22.43
N GLU A 78 20.89 -7.38 -22.23
CA GLU A 78 22.29 -7.39 -22.73
C GLU A 78 23.24 -6.22 -22.42
#